data_AF-A0A5J5L5U6-F1
#
_entry.id   AF-A0A5J5L5U6-F1
#
_cell.length_a   1.000
_cell.length_b   1.000
_cell.length_c   1.000
_cell.angle_alpha   90.00
_cell.angle_beta   90.00
_cell.angle_gamma   90.00
#
_symmetry.space_group_name_H-M   'P 1'
#
loop_
_entity.id
_entity.type
_entity.pdbx_description
1 polymer ?
#
loop_
_entity_poly.entity_id
_entity_poly.type
_entity_poly.pdbx_seq_one_letter_code
_entity_poly.pdbx_strand_id
1 'polypeptide(L)'
;MPNEDDRFGDVAEQLKQTEDGEESDSTNRTDTENESQPDVERATEDTKTAPETETDSAQVQKDTEESTGGPAFSFDETDMHGFYVREETWNGVTQMRSSVTAACSMFDVPEFEGREFQDACLQVIADHGDEVALQVLRERGIEADEERVQEVVEMLSEQATND
;
A
#
# COMPACT_ATOMS: atom_id res chain seq x y z
N MET A 1 -6.57 39.62 18.32
CA MET A 1 -5.85 38.66 17.47
C MET A 1 -4.45 38.55 18.05
N PRO A 2 -3.94 37.35 18.43
CA PRO A 2 -2.55 37.21 18.85
C PRO A 2 -1.62 37.31 17.63
N ASN A 3 -0.46 37.95 17.82
CA ASN A 3 0.52 38.23 16.76
C ASN A 3 1.16 36.93 16.23
N GLU A 4 1.34 36.85 14.91
CA GLU A 4 1.83 35.68 14.19
C GLU A 4 3.36 35.63 14.04
N ASP A 5 4.08 36.62 14.58
CA ASP A 5 5.54 36.78 14.40
C ASP A 5 6.41 35.89 15.31
N ASP A 6 5.84 35.23 16.34
CA ASP A 6 6.62 34.43 17.31
C ASP A 6 6.68 32.92 16.98
N ARG A 7 6.14 32.45 15.84
CA ARG A 7 6.07 31.01 15.55
C ARG A 7 7.38 30.35 15.12
N PHE A 8 8.39 31.13 14.76
CA PHE A 8 9.70 30.64 14.32
C PHE A 8 10.85 31.09 15.23
N GLY A 9 10.52 31.55 16.44
CA GLY A 9 11.51 31.81 17.47
C GLY A 9 11.95 30.51 18.12
N ASP A 10 13.24 30.20 17.96
CA ASP A 10 14.03 29.36 18.87
C ASP A 10 14.33 27.89 18.51
N VAL A 11 14.68 27.63 17.24
CA VAL A 11 15.37 26.37 16.86
C VAL A 11 16.89 26.49 17.05
N ALA A 12 17.41 27.73 17.08
CA ALA A 12 18.85 28.00 17.14
C ALA A 12 19.45 27.87 18.56
N GLU A 13 18.70 28.09 19.64
CA GLU A 13 19.23 27.87 20.99
C GLU A 13 19.19 26.40 21.43
N GLN A 14 18.27 25.59 20.89
CA GLN A 14 18.20 24.15 21.18
C GLN A 14 19.45 23.37 20.74
N LEU A 15 20.14 23.82 19.69
CA LEU A 15 21.38 23.17 19.21
C LEU A 15 22.62 23.46 20.09
N LYS A 16 22.57 24.46 20.96
CA LYS A 16 23.71 24.78 21.85
C LYS A 16 23.69 24.01 23.17
N GLN A 17 22.57 23.36 23.52
CA GLN A 17 22.44 22.61 24.77
C GLN A 17 23.09 21.22 24.75
N THR A 18 23.64 20.75 23.62
CA THR A 18 24.23 19.41 23.50
C THR A 18 25.76 19.40 23.47
N GLU A 19 26.46 20.53 23.60
CA GLU A 19 27.93 20.59 23.37
C GLU A 19 28.82 20.76 24.61
N ASP A 20 28.30 20.93 25.84
CA ASP A 20 29.19 21.05 27.01
C ASP A 20 28.69 20.25 28.22
N GLY A 21 29.39 19.15 28.53
CA GLY A 21 29.12 18.24 29.65
C GLY A 21 30.21 17.20 29.89
N GLU A 22 31.46 17.67 29.94
CA GLU A 22 32.70 17.17 30.57
C GLU A 22 32.82 15.71 31.11
N GLU A 23 33.82 15.01 30.56
CA GLU A 23 34.94 14.25 31.18
C GLU A 23 34.82 13.57 32.57
N SER A 24 35.21 12.28 32.66
CA SER A 24 36.31 11.78 33.54
C SER A 24 36.53 10.24 33.50
N ASP A 25 37.71 9.86 33.04
CA ASP A 25 38.70 8.91 33.60
C ASP A 25 38.56 7.36 33.62
N SER A 26 39.71 6.74 33.32
CA SER A 26 40.27 5.45 33.77
C SER A 26 39.77 4.09 33.24
N THR A 27 40.55 3.58 32.28
CA THR A 27 41.05 2.18 32.12
C THR A 27 40.24 1.00 32.70
N ASN A 28 39.85 0.03 31.86
CA ASN A 28 40.39 -1.35 31.88
C ASN A 28 39.82 -2.20 30.73
N ARG A 29 40.66 -3.08 30.17
CA ARG A 29 40.28 -4.17 29.27
C ARG A 29 39.70 -5.33 30.09
N THR A 30 38.65 -5.98 29.61
CA THR A 30 38.35 -7.45 29.63
C THR A 30 36.92 -7.62 29.12
N ASP A 31 36.72 -8.16 27.92
CA ASP A 31 36.52 -9.58 27.62
C ASP A 31 35.16 -10.12 28.11
N THR A 32 34.34 -10.38 27.09
CA THR A 32 33.29 -11.37 26.88
C THR A 32 32.83 -12.27 28.04
N GLU A 33 31.54 -12.59 27.99
CA GLU A 33 30.82 -13.67 28.70
C GLU A 33 30.25 -13.27 30.07
N ASN A 34 28.92 -13.17 30.18
CA ASN A 34 28.15 -14.16 30.93
C ASN A 34 26.63 -13.94 30.77
N GLU A 35 25.93 -15.04 30.55
CA GLU A 35 24.49 -15.20 30.41
C GLU A 35 23.73 -14.85 31.70
N SER A 36 22.47 -14.39 31.56
CA SER A 36 21.31 -14.80 32.38
C SER A 36 20.09 -13.92 32.09
N GLN A 37 19.09 -14.48 31.39
CA GLN A 37 17.71 -14.00 31.43
C GLN A 37 16.80 -15.16 31.84
N PRO A 38 16.02 -14.98 32.92
CA PRO A 38 14.55 -15.05 32.88
C PRO A 38 13.95 -13.96 33.81
N ASP A 39 12.69 -13.56 33.86
CA ASP A 39 11.39 -13.79 33.18
C ASP A 39 10.39 -12.85 33.92
N VAL A 40 9.22 -12.58 33.33
CA VAL A 40 7.99 -11.94 33.88
C VAL A 40 8.07 -10.47 34.35
N GLU A 41 7.11 -9.55 34.17
CA GLU A 41 5.66 -9.56 33.88
C GLU A 41 5.24 -8.09 33.54
N ARG A 42 4.71 -7.78 32.35
CA ARG A 42 3.28 -7.55 31.97
C ARG A 42 2.69 -6.14 32.18
N ALA A 43 2.15 -5.62 31.06
CA ALA A 43 1.04 -4.66 30.83
C ALA A 43 1.25 -3.20 31.28
N THR A 44 1.00 -2.19 30.43
CA THR A 44 -0.30 -1.80 29.84
C THR A 44 -0.03 -0.81 28.69
N GLU A 45 -0.60 -1.07 27.50
CA GLU A 45 -1.70 -0.28 26.91
C GLU A 45 -1.31 1.18 26.60
N ASP A 46 -0.93 1.44 25.35
CA ASP A 46 -1.16 2.75 24.75
C ASP A 46 -1.57 2.57 23.28
N THR A 47 -2.88 2.36 23.14
CA THR A 47 -3.62 2.32 21.89
C THR A 47 -3.47 3.68 21.20
N LYS A 48 -2.55 3.77 20.24
CA LYS A 48 -2.54 4.87 19.28
C LYS A 48 -3.75 4.75 18.37
N THR A 49 -4.80 5.46 18.77
CA THR A 49 -5.98 5.81 17.99
C THR A 49 -5.57 6.25 16.58
N ALA A 50 -5.89 5.42 15.59
CA ALA A 50 -5.88 5.82 14.19
C ALA A 50 -7.01 6.84 13.96
N PRO A 51 -6.84 7.84 13.08
CA PRO A 51 -7.95 8.71 12.74
C PRO A 51 -9.01 7.89 12.00
N GLU A 52 -10.17 7.75 12.64
CA GLU A 52 -11.37 7.18 12.04
C GLU A 52 -11.68 7.99 10.79
N THR A 53 -11.53 7.37 9.61
CA THR A 53 -12.07 7.92 8.38
C THR A 53 -13.58 7.64 8.44
N GLU A 54 -14.34 8.62 8.94
CA GLU A 54 -15.79 8.59 8.93
C GLU A 54 -16.25 8.32 7.49
N THR A 55 -16.66 7.07 7.24
CA THR A 55 -17.32 6.71 5.99
C THR A 55 -18.76 7.16 6.15
N ASP A 56 -19.02 8.42 5.84
CA ASP A 56 -20.38 8.94 5.65
C ASP A 56 -20.93 8.32 4.37
N SER A 57 -21.41 7.07 4.47
CA SER A 57 -22.32 6.49 3.47
C SER A 57 -23.69 7.12 3.65
N ALA A 58 -23.78 8.42 3.36
CA ALA A 58 -25.06 9.08 3.15
C ALA A 58 -25.67 8.51 1.87
N GLN A 59 -26.76 7.76 2.04
CA GLN A 59 -27.59 7.29 0.94
C GLN A 59 -28.06 8.50 0.15
N VAL A 60 -27.45 8.75 -1.02
CA VAL A 60 -27.88 9.80 -1.94
C VAL A 60 -29.25 9.39 -2.48
N GLN A 61 -30.28 10.03 -1.94
CA GLN A 61 -31.62 10.01 -2.53
C GLN A 61 -31.49 10.51 -3.98
N LYS A 62 -32.01 9.72 -4.92
CA LYS A 62 -32.16 10.13 -6.32
C LYS A 62 -33.17 11.27 -6.38
N ASP A 63 -32.68 12.51 -6.28
CA ASP A 63 -33.40 13.66 -6.81
C ASP A 63 -32.97 13.80 -8.28
N THR A 64 -33.90 13.45 -9.17
CA THR A 64 -33.78 13.72 -10.61
C THR A 64 -34.02 15.21 -10.82
N GLU A 65 -32.98 16.01 -10.58
CA GLU A 65 -32.85 17.30 -11.21
C GLU A 65 -31.70 17.23 -12.22
N GLU A 66 -32.07 17.33 -13.49
CA GLU A 66 -31.19 17.40 -14.65
C GLU A 66 -30.38 18.71 -14.60
N SER A 67 -29.39 18.74 -13.69
CA SER A 67 -28.47 19.86 -13.56
C SER A 67 -27.48 19.80 -14.72
N THR A 68 -27.76 20.56 -15.78
CA THR A 68 -26.86 20.83 -16.92
C THR A 68 -25.61 21.65 -16.53
N GLY A 69 -25.20 21.61 -15.26
CA GLY A 69 -24.03 22.30 -14.71
C GLY A 69 -22.87 21.34 -14.48
N GLY A 70 -22.50 20.57 -15.50
CA GLY A 70 -21.26 19.78 -15.45
C GLY A 70 -20.03 20.70 -15.46
N PRO A 71 -18.88 20.25 -14.90
CA PRO A 71 -17.62 20.99 -15.00
C PRO A 71 -17.32 21.35 -16.46
N ALA A 72 -16.65 22.50 -16.68
CA ALA A 72 -16.33 23.00 -18.02
C ALA A 72 -15.48 22.02 -18.86
N PHE A 73 -14.89 21.01 -18.19
CA PHE A 73 -14.26 19.84 -18.79
C PHE A 73 -14.95 18.59 -18.24
N SER A 74 -15.32 17.68 -19.12
CA SER A 74 -15.82 16.36 -18.74
C SER A 74 -14.66 15.52 -18.20
N PHE A 75 -14.88 14.87 -17.06
CA PHE A 75 -14.03 13.78 -16.58
C PHE A 75 -14.68 12.46 -16.94
N ASP A 76 -13.87 11.44 -17.21
CA ASP A 76 -14.36 10.08 -17.35
C ASP A 76 -14.86 9.58 -15.99
N GLU A 77 -16.05 8.97 -15.99
CA GLU A 77 -16.63 8.40 -14.78
C GLU A 77 -15.77 7.24 -14.30
N THR A 78 -15.43 7.21 -13.01
CA THR A 78 -14.63 6.14 -12.40
C THR A 78 -15.28 5.69 -11.11
N ASP A 79 -15.46 4.39 -10.95
CA ASP A 79 -15.90 3.76 -9.71
C ASP A 79 -14.71 3.35 -8.83
N MET A 80 -14.86 3.53 -7.51
CA MET A 80 -13.84 3.10 -6.55
C MET A 80 -14.04 1.63 -6.20
N HIS A 81 -13.04 0.80 -6.47
CA HIS A 81 -12.99 -0.61 -6.09
C HIS A 81 -11.86 -0.87 -5.09
N GLY A 82 -12.16 -1.53 -3.96
CA GLY A 82 -11.20 -1.86 -2.91
C GLY A 82 -11.05 -3.37 -2.71
N PHE A 83 -9.83 -3.83 -2.43
CA PHE A 83 -9.51 -5.24 -2.15
C PHE A 83 -9.07 -5.43 -0.70
N TYR A 84 -9.47 -6.56 -0.10
CA TYR A 84 -8.90 -7.03 1.16
C TYR A 84 -7.78 -8.02 0.87
N VAL A 85 -6.56 -7.55 1.02
CA VAL A 85 -5.36 -8.29 0.63
C VAL A 85 -4.52 -8.61 1.86
N ARG A 86 -3.90 -9.80 1.91
CA ARG A 86 -2.95 -10.14 2.97
C ARG A 86 -1.68 -9.29 2.83
N GLU A 87 -1.03 -9.00 3.95
CA GLU A 87 0.17 -8.15 3.97
C GLU A 87 1.30 -8.72 3.08
N GLU A 88 1.51 -10.03 3.11
CA GLU A 88 2.48 -10.71 2.26
C GLU A 88 2.21 -10.48 0.76
N THR A 89 0.96 -10.60 0.33
CA THR A 89 0.56 -10.40 -1.06
C THR A 89 0.71 -8.93 -1.46
N TRP A 90 0.34 -7.99 -0.58
CA TRP A 90 0.52 -6.55 -0.81
C TRP A 90 2.01 -6.15 -0.92
N ASN A 91 2.87 -6.73 -0.08
CA ASN A 91 4.31 -6.53 -0.15
C ASN A 91 4.89 -7.07 -1.47
N GLY A 92 4.39 -8.21 -1.95
CA GLY A 92 4.72 -8.75 -3.27
C GLY A 92 4.42 -7.76 -4.40
N VAL A 93 3.23 -7.17 -4.41
CA VAL A 93 2.84 -6.15 -5.40
C VAL A 93 3.72 -4.89 -5.29
N THR A 94 4.03 -4.46 -4.07
CA THR A 94 4.90 -3.28 -3.85
C THR A 94 6.32 -3.52 -4.36
N GLN A 95 6.87 -4.72 -4.14
CA GLN A 95 8.17 -5.10 -4.67
C GLN A 95 8.15 -5.19 -6.21
N MET A 96 7.10 -5.80 -6.77
CA MET A 96 6.87 -5.88 -8.22
C MET A 96 6.84 -4.49 -8.86
N ARG A 97 6.17 -3.51 -8.22
CA ARG A 97 6.16 -2.12 -8.71
C ARG A 97 7.56 -1.57 -8.91
N SER A 98 8.45 -1.76 -7.94
CA SER A 98 9.84 -1.31 -8.04
C SER A 98 10.57 -1.95 -9.22
N SER A 99 10.34 -3.25 -9.46
CA SER A 99 10.90 -3.96 -10.62
C SER A 99 10.32 -3.47 -11.96
N VAL A 100 9.01 -3.22 -12.02
CA VAL A 100 8.35 -2.67 -13.21
C VAL A 100 8.87 -1.25 -13.50
N THR A 101 8.98 -0.39 -12.50
CA THR A 101 9.57 0.96 -12.65
C THR A 101 11.00 0.88 -13.20
N ALA A 102 11.83 -0.02 -12.68
CA ALA A 102 13.18 -0.21 -13.18
C ALA A 102 13.19 -0.68 -14.65
N ALA A 103 12.28 -1.58 -15.04
CA ALA A 103 12.15 -2.06 -16.41
C ALA A 103 11.66 -0.95 -17.36
N CYS A 104 10.60 -0.23 -17.00
CA CYS A 104 10.05 0.89 -17.77
C CYS A 104 11.07 2.01 -17.97
N SER A 105 11.91 2.26 -16.95
CA SER A 105 13.00 3.25 -17.03
C SER A 105 14.01 2.93 -18.14
N MET A 106 14.18 1.66 -18.52
CA MET A 106 15.05 1.27 -19.65
C MET A 106 14.47 1.67 -21.02
N PHE A 107 13.18 2.03 -21.06
CA PHE A 107 12.44 2.44 -22.25
C PHE A 107 12.03 3.92 -22.19
N ASP A 108 12.77 4.74 -21.45
CA ASP A 108 12.53 6.18 -21.28
C ASP A 108 11.17 6.53 -20.61
N VAL A 109 10.59 5.60 -19.86
CA VAL A 109 9.41 5.81 -19.00
C VAL A 109 9.82 5.67 -17.53
N PRO A 110 10.46 6.70 -16.94
CA PRO A 110 11.04 6.61 -15.60
C PRO A 110 9.98 6.65 -14.48
N GLU A 111 8.83 7.26 -14.73
CA GLU A 111 7.77 7.48 -13.76
C GLU A 111 6.41 7.21 -14.41
N PHE A 112 5.50 6.65 -13.63
CA PHE A 112 4.09 6.43 -13.98
C PHE A 112 3.23 6.64 -12.73
N GLU A 113 1.98 7.05 -12.93
CA GLU A 113 1.06 7.27 -11.83
C GLU A 113 0.65 5.95 -11.16
N GLY A 114 0.21 6.04 -9.90
CA GLY A 114 -0.27 4.86 -9.17
C GLY A 114 -1.45 4.18 -9.87
N ARG A 115 -2.32 4.97 -10.50
CA ARG A 115 -3.46 4.48 -11.29
C ARG A 115 -3.02 3.73 -12.53
N GLU A 116 -2.10 4.29 -13.32
CA GLU A 116 -1.60 3.64 -14.53
C GLU A 116 -1.00 2.26 -14.25
N PHE A 117 -0.26 2.16 -13.14
CA PHE A 117 0.26 0.87 -12.67
C PHE A 117 -0.86 -0.11 -12.28
N GLN A 118 -1.85 0.36 -11.51
CA GLN A 118 -2.97 -0.45 -11.08
C GLN A 118 -3.81 -0.95 -12.25
N ASP A 119 -4.13 -0.07 -13.20
CA ASP A 119 -4.88 -0.40 -14.41
C ASP A 119 -4.12 -1.41 -15.27
N ALA A 120 -2.80 -1.23 -15.45
CA ALA A 120 -1.96 -2.19 -16.16
C ALA A 120 -1.94 -3.56 -15.47
N CYS A 121 -1.83 -3.60 -14.13
CA CYS A 121 -1.92 -4.86 -13.39
C CYS A 121 -3.27 -5.54 -13.57
N LEU A 122 -4.37 -4.80 -13.49
CA LEU A 122 -5.72 -5.34 -13.65
C LEU A 122 -5.95 -5.85 -15.08
N GLN A 123 -5.43 -5.15 -16.08
CA GLN A 123 -5.51 -5.59 -17.48
C GLN A 123 -4.76 -6.92 -17.68
N VAL A 124 -3.53 -7.04 -17.17
CA VAL A 124 -2.77 -8.29 -17.23
C VAL A 124 -3.50 -9.41 -16.49
N ILE A 125 -4.07 -9.14 -15.32
CA ILE A 125 -4.86 -10.15 -14.58
C ILE A 125 -6.09 -10.61 -15.38
N ALA A 126 -6.76 -9.69 -16.07
CA ALA A 126 -7.91 -10.00 -16.90
C ALA A 126 -7.54 -10.89 -18.10
N ASP A 127 -6.37 -10.66 -18.69
CA ASP A 127 -5.86 -11.43 -19.84
C ASP A 127 -5.28 -12.80 -19.43
N HIS A 128 -4.89 -12.98 -18.16
CA HIS A 128 -4.27 -14.19 -17.62
C HIS A 128 -5.17 -14.91 -16.59
N GLY A 129 -6.47 -15.05 -16.90
CA GLY A 129 -7.45 -15.66 -16.00
C GLY A 129 -7.20 -17.13 -15.67
N ASP A 130 -6.52 -17.86 -16.55
CA ASP A 130 -6.07 -19.24 -16.36
C ASP A 130 -5.00 -19.35 -15.26
N GLU A 131 -4.01 -18.46 -15.26
CA GLU A 131 -3.01 -18.38 -14.19
C GLU A 131 -3.64 -18.07 -12.83
N VAL A 132 -4.64 -17.19 -12.81
CA VAL A 132 -5.43 -16.88 -11.60
C VAL A 132 -6.17 -18.13 -11.10
N ALA A 133 -6.83 -18.86 -12.01
CA ALA A 133 -7.54 -20.10 -11.65
C ALA A 133 -6.57 -21.15 -11.08
N LEU A 134 -5.40 -21.32 -11.69
CA LEU A 134 -4.36 -22.23 -11.20
C LEU A 134 -3.86 -21.84 -9.82
N GLN A 135 -3.63 -20.53 -9.56
CA GLN A 135 -3.20 -20.05 -8.25
C GLN A 135 -4.25 -20.37 -7.16
N VAL A 136 -5.54 -20.15 -7.45
CA VAL A 136 -6.63 -20.47 -6.51
C VAL A 136 -6.70 -21.98 -6.22
N LEU A 137 -6.57 -22.82 -7.25
CA LEU A 137 -6.60 -24.28 -7.08
C LEU A 137 -5.40 -24.77 -6.27
N ARG A 138 -4.21 -24.22 -6.53
CA ARG A 138 -2.98 -24.50 -5.79
C ARG A 138 -3.10 -24.15 -4.31
N GLU A 139 -3.64 -22.99 -3.97
CA GLU A 139 -3.88 -22.58 -2.58
C GLU A 139 -4.88 -23.48 -1.84
N ARG A 140 -5.78 -24.13 -2.59
CA ARG A 140 -6.71 -25.13 -2.06
C ARG A 140 -6.11 -26.54 -2.00
N GLY A 141 -4.87 -26.74 -2.46
CA GLY A 141 -4.22 -28.04 -2.52
C GLY A 141 -4.81 -28.97 -3.57
N ILE A 142 -5.41 -28.42 -4.63
CA ILE A 142 -5.97 -29.18 -5.75
C ILE A 142 -4.93 -29.17 -6.88
N GLU A 143 -4.44 -30.36 -7.24
CA GLU A 143 -3.63 -30.55 -8.43
C GLU A 143 -4.55 -30.48 -9.67
N ALA A 144 -4.31 -29.48 -10.52
CA ALA A 144 -5.05 -29.26 -11.74
C ALA A 144 -4.11 -29.39 -12.93
N ASP A 145 -4.64 -29.95 -14.02
CA ASP A 145 -3.97 -29.98 -15.30
C ASP A 145 -4.07 -28.59 -15.97
N GLU A 146 -2.92 -27.98 -16.26
CA GLU A 146 -2.83 -26.60 -16.75
C GLU A 146 -3.54 -26.44 -18.10
N GLU A 147 -3.37 -27.40 -19.01
CA GLU A 147 -4.01 -27.39 -20.34
C GLU A 147 -5.54 -27.40 -20.21
N ARG A 148 -6.06 -28.22 -19.29
CA ARG A 148 -7.50 -28.28 -19.03
C ARG A 148 -8.05 -27.02 -18.40
N VAL A 149 -7.31 -26.36 -17.51
CA VAL A 149 -7.75 -25.09 -16.91
C VAL A 149 -7.78 -23.99 -17.98
N GLN A 150 -6.76 -23.93 -18.81
CA GLN A 150 -6.68 -22.98 -19.92
C GLN A 150 -7.85 -23.16 -20.90
N GLU A 151 -8.14 -24.39 -21.34
CA GLU A 151 -9.27 -24.70 -22.22
C GLU A 151 -10.61 -24.20 -21.64
N VAL A 152 -10.83 -24.42 -20.33
CA VAL A 152 -12.07 -24.01 -19.66
C VAL A 152 -12.18 -22.49 -19.57
N VAL A 153 -11.09 -21.80 -19.24
CA VAL A 153 -11.10 -20.33 -19.13
C VAL A 153 -11.29 -19.68 -20.50
N GLU A 154 -10.60 -20.16 -21.53
CA GLU A 154 -10.76 -19.67 -22.91
C GLU A 154 -12.20 -19.86 -23.41
N MET A 155 -12.78 -21.04 -23.19
CA MET A 155 -14.17 -21.31 -23.57
C MET A 155 -15.17 -20.35 -22.91
N LEU A 156 -14.92 -19.95 -21.65
CA LEU A 156 -15.80 -19.04 -20.91
C LEU A 156 -15.57 -17.58 -21.28
N SER A 157 -14.33 -17.17 -21.59
CA SER A 157 -14.03 -15.80 -22.01
C SER A 157 -14.56 -15.50 -23.42
N GLU A 158 -14.51 -16.49 -24.32
CA GLU A 158 -15.14 -16.39 -25.65
C GLU A 158 -16.66 -16.28 -25.56
N GLN A 159 -17.31 -16.98 -24.61
CA GLN A 159 -18.75 -16.84 -24.40
C GLN A 159 -19.10 -15.42 -23.93
N ALA A 160 -18.32 -14.85 -23.02
CA ALA A 160 -18.55 -13.51 -22.48
C ALA A 160 -18.37 -12.38 -23.50
N THR A 161 -17.63 -12.61 -24.60
CA THR A 161 -17.41 -11.61 -25.68
C THR A 161 -18.43 -11.70 -26.81
N ASN A 162 -19.23 -12.77 -26.87
CA ASN A 162 -20.24 -12.97 -27.92
C ASN A 162 -21.68 -12.59 -27.49
N ASP A 163 -21.88 -12.18 -26.22
CA ASP A 163 -23.12 -11.61 -25.68
C ASP A 163 -23.08 -10.06 -25.70
#